data_AF-A0ABD4LNL5-F1
#
_entry.id   AF-A0ABD4LNL5-F1
#
_cell.length_a   1.000
_cell.length_b   1.000
_cell.length_c   1.000
_cell.angle_alpha   90.00
_cell.angle_beta   90.00
_cell.angle_gamma   90.00
#
_symmetry.space_group_name_H-M   'P 1'
#
loop_
_entity.id
_entity.type
_entity.pdbx_description
1 polymer ?
#
loop_
_entity_poly.entity_id
_entity_poly.type
_entity_poly.pdbx_seq_one_letter_code
_entity_poly.pdbx_strand_id
1 'polypeptide(L)'
;MTVGVFLGAITIGESINQHAKLMSEKLGMQVVSGVLYEEDCTRFGFTVNVPKGLCNISMPYERNEFGDYAILREEWLVEFPERDIKQDGFKTLGDAMDYMNLQLLKEKDLSEFTKVYTVELYVSEDISFLVNVKLDDNPHHTESIIVKLAKEKLSEQGISGYRVDSYEIK
;
A
#
# COMPACT_ATOMS: atom_id res chain seq x y z
N MET A 1 15.99 6.54 16.99
CA MET A 1 17.06 7.37 16.38
C MET A 1 16.45 7.94 15.13
N THR A 2 16.31 9.26 15.06
CA THR A 2 15.78 10.02 13.92
C THR A 2 16.61 9.73 12.67
N VAL A 3 15.95 9.50 11.54
CA VAL A 3 16.65 9.17 10.29
C VAL A 3 16.73 10.38 9.35
N GLY A 4 15.94 11.43 9.61
CA GLY A 4 15.75 12.56 8.68
C GLY A 4 16.32 13.91 9.10
N VAL A 5 16.30 14.82 8.13
CA VAL A 5 16.50 16.27 8.34
C VAL A 5 15.19 16.87 8.85
N PHE A 6 15.28 17.78 9.82
CA PHE A 6 14.13 18.54 10.28
C PHE A 6 13.68 19.54 9.20
N LEU A 7 12.41 19.46 8.83
CA LEU A 7 11.76 20.32 7.85
C LEU A 7 10.54 20.98 8.47
N GLY A 8 10.24 22.21 8.03
CA GLY A 8 9.05 22.91 8.46
C GLY A 8 7.77 22.19 8.00
N ALA A 9 6.71 22.31 8.80
CA ALA A 9 5.40 21.69 8.53
C ALA A 9 4.85 22.01 7.13
N ILE A 10 5.12 23.21 6.62
CA ILE A 10 4.69 23.67 5.30
C ILE A 10 5.31 22.81 4.20
N THR A 11 6.63 22.59 4.25
CA THR A 11 7.36 21.80 3.24
C THR A 11 6.87 20.34 3.21
N ILE A 12 6.66 19.75 4.39
CA ILE A 12 6.14 18.38 4.50
C ILE A 12 4.69 18.33 3.99
N GLY A 13 3.85 19.28 4.38
CA GLY A 13 2.46 19.37 3.93
C GLY A 13 2.33 19.54 2.42
N GLU A 14 3.16 20.38 1.79
CA GLU A 14 3.19 20.55 0.33
C GLU A 14 3.58 19.25 -0.39
N SER A 15 4.60 18.54 0.11
CA SER A 15 4.99 17.24 -0.42
C SER A 15 3.85 16.23 -0.36
N ILE A 16 3.15 16.15 0.77
CA ILE A 16 2.01 15.22 0.95
C ILE A 16 0.83 15.61 0.08
N ASN A 17 0.53 16.91 -0.05
CA ASN A 17 -0.52 17.41 -0.93
C ASN A 17 -0.29 16.99 -2.40
N GLN A 18 0.95 17.06 -2.86
CA GLN A 18 1.32 16.61 -4.21
C GLN A 18 1.06 15.10 -4.37
N HIS A 19 1.47 14.29 -3.38
CA HIS A 19 1.19 12.86 -3.40
C HIS A 19 -0.31 12.57 -3.37
N ALA A 20 -1.07 13.23 -2.49
CA ALA A 20 -2.52 13.05 -2.36
C ALA A 20 -3.25 13.32 -3.68
N LYS A 21 -2.88 14.38 -4.41
CA LYS A 21 -3.43 14.68 -5.73
C LYS A 21 -3.14 13.58 -6.74
N LEU A 22 -1.88 13.15 -6.83
CA LEU A 22 -1.47 12.06 -7.74
C LEU A 22 -2.18 10.75 -7.42
N MET A 23 -2.39 10.44 -6.13
CA MET A 23 -3.11 9.24 -5.71
C MET A 23 -4.60 9.34 -6.00
N SER A 24 -5.22 10.50 -5.79
CA SER A 24 -6.63 10.71 -6.15
C SER A 24 -6.87 10.47 -7.63
N GLU A 25 -5.99 10.99 -8.49
CA GLU A 25 -6.03 10.76 -9.94
C GLU A 25 -5.80 9.29 -10.30
N LYS A 26 -4.83 8.63 -9.63
CA LYS A 26 -4.47 7.23 -9.88
C LYS A 26 -5.42 6.20 -9.30
N LEU A 27 -6.28 6.54 -8.34
CA LEU A 27 -7.20 5.57 -7.74
C LEU A 27 -8.64 5.82 -8.15
N GLY A 28 -8.94 6.99 -8.73
CA GLY A 28 -10.31 7.45 -8.91
C GLY A 28 -11.05 7.64 -7.58
N MET A 29 -10.31 7.80 -6.48
CA MET A 29 -10.82 7.92 -5.12
C MET A 29 -10.58 9.32 -4.57
N GLN A 30 -11.44 9.77 -3.65
CA GLN A 30 -11.19 11.00 -2.92
C GLN A 30 -10.06 10.76 -1.91
N VAL A 31 -8.99 11.55 -2.02
CA VAL A 31 -7.83 11.49 -1.12
C VAL A 31 -7.63 12.86 -0.50
N VAL A 32 -7.48 12.90 0.83
CA VAL A 32 -7.26 14.13 1.59
C VAL A 32 -5.98 13.96 2.39
N SER A 33 -5.06 14.93 2.28
CA SER A 33 -3.87 14.98 3.12
C SER A 33 -4.23 15.36 4.56
N GLY A 34 -3.48 14.84 5.52
CA GLY A 34 -3.77 15.05 6.93
C GLY A 34 -2.56 14.93 7.83
N VAL A 35 -2.72 15.49 9.02
CA VAL A 35 -1.79 15.37 10.14
C VAL A 35 -2.56 14.76 11.29
N LEU A 36 -2.04 13.68 11.86
CA LEU A 36 -2.58 13.01 13.03
C LEU A 36 -1.59 13.20 14.18
N TYR A 37 -2.07 13.70 15.31
CA TYR A 37 -1.27 13.85 16.52
C TYR A 37 -1.50 12.62 17.41
N GLU A 38 -0.47 11.80 17.58
CA GLU A 38 -0.46 10.68 18.53
C GLU A 38 0.33 11.06 19.77
N GLU A 39 0.20 10.27 20.84
CA GLU A 39 0.89 10.53 22.12
C GLU A 39 2.43 10.56 21.94
N ASP A 40 2.95 9.67 21.10
CA ASP A 40 4.40 9.47 20.94
C ASP A 40 4.99 10.10 19.68
N CYS A 41 4.17 10.49 18.70
CA CYS A 41 4.65 11.07 17.45
C CYS A 41 3.58 11.89 16.71
N THR A 42 4.00 12.67 15.72
CA THR A 42 3.08 13.29 14.77
C THR A 42 3.13 12.49 13.48
N ARG A 43 1.99 12.01 12.97
CA ARG A 43 1.94 11.33 11.69
C ARG A 43 1.47 12.26 10.60
N PHE A 44 2.17 12.18 9.48
CA PHE A 44 1.85 12.91 8.27
C PHE A 44 1.50 11.91 7.19
N GLY A 45 0.43 12.17 6.45
CA GLY A 45 -0.07 11.23 5.47
C GLY A 45 -1.37 11.68 4.83
N PHE A 46 -2.19 10.72 4.47
CA PHE A 46 -3.44 10.97 3.77
C PHE A 46 -4.50 9.94 4.14
N THR A 47 -5.75 10.36 4.04
CA THR A 47 -6.94 9.56 4.21
C THR A 47 -7.58 9.36 2.83
N VAL A 48 -7.78 8.11 2.46
CA VAL A 48 -8.47 7.70 1.24
C VAL A 48 -9.89 7.32 1.60
N ASN A 49 -10.86 7.89 0.90
CA ASN A 49 -12.25 7.44 0.97
C ASN A 49 -12.39 6.15 0.15
N VAL A 50 -12.57 5.04 0.84
CA VAL A 50 -12.64 3.70 0.24
C VAL A 50 -14.05 3.14 0.39
N PRO A 51 -14.43 2.10 -0.37
CA PRO A 51 -15.67 1.39 -0.10
C PRO A 51 -15.74 0.97 1.36
N LYS A 52 -16.89 1.17 2.02
CA LYS A 52 -17.13 0.78 3.43
C LYS A 52 -16.25 1.49 4.50
N GLY A 53 -15.68 2.66 4.22
CA GLY A 53 -15.07 3.48 5.27
C GLY A 53 -13.88 4.32 4.80
N LEU A 54 -12.93 4.53 5.70
CA LEU A 54 -11.72 5.29 5.46
C LEU A 54 -10.49 4.38 5.52
N CYS A 55 -9.45 4.77 4.78
CA CYS A 55 -8.13 4.18 4.89
C CYS A 55 -7.11 5.29 5.16
N ASN A 56 -6.42 5.22 6.28
CA ASN A 56 -5.35 6.15 6.63
C ASN A 56 -4.00 5.54 6.24
N ILE A 57 -3.21 6.28 5.47
CA ILE A 57 -1.84 5.91 5.11
C ILE A 57 -0.91 7.02 5.57
N SER A 58 0.01 6.72 6.48
CA SER A 58 0.81 7.75 7.14
C SER A 58 2.18 7.28 7.60
N MET A 59 3.11 8.22 7.74
CA MET A 59 4.46 7.98 8.23
C MET A 59 4.70 8.79 9.51
N PRO A 60 5.41 8.25 10.52
CA PRO A 60 5.63 8.94 11.79
C PRO A 60 6.80 9.92 11.73
N TYR A 61 6.60 11.09 12.34
CA TYR A 61 7.57 12.17 12.48
C TYR A 61 7.74 12.54 13.95
N GLU A 62 8.96 12.92 14.29
CA GLU A 62 9.26 13.60 15.54
C GLU A 62 9.29 15.10 15.31
N ARG A 63 8.92 15.86 16.35
CA ARG A 63 8.88 17.32 16.34
C ARG A 63 9.96 17.86 17.26
N ASN A 64 10.77 18.81 16.79
CA ASN A 64 11.75 19.48 17.64
C ASN A 64 11.14 20.69 18.40
N GLU A 65 11.95 21.32 19.25
CA GLU A 65 11.57 22.51 20.04
C GLU A 65 11.20 23.72 19.18
N PHE A 66 11.71 23.80 17.95
CA PHE A 66 11.43 24.88 16.99
C PHE A 66 10.15 24.63 16.18
N GLY A 67 9.54 23.45 16.34
CA GLY A 67 8.33 23.07 15.64
C GLY A 67 8.55 22.49 14.24
N ASP A 68 9.78 22.16 13.87
CA ASP A 68 10.10 21.40 12.67
C ASP A 68 9.95 19.91 12.91
N TYR A 69 9.83 19.14 11.83
CA TYR A 69 9.56 17.72 11.87
C TYR A 69 10.61 16.91 11.09
N ALA A 70 11.02 15.78 11.63
CA ALA A 70 11.89 14.83 10.95
C ALA A 70 11.26 13.44 10.97
N ILE A 71 11.57 12.62 9.96
CA ILE A 71 11.06 11.24 9.90
C ILE A 71 11.61 10.47 11.10
N LEU A 72 10.70 9.99 11.94
CA LEU A 72 11.04 9.20 13.13
C LEU A 72 11.41 7.77 12.74
N ARG A 73 10.64 7.18 11.81
CA ARG A 73 10.85 5.85 11.22
C ARG A 73 10.46 5.87 9.75
N GLU A 74 11.32 5.31 8.89
CA GLU A 74 11.08 5.17 7.44
C GLU A 74 10.12 4.01 7.15
N GLU A 75 8.92 4.09 7.72
CA GLU A 75 7.89 3.06 7.62
C GLU A 75 6.52 3.71 7.53
N TRP A 76 5.75 3.29 6.54
CA TRP A 76 4.35 3.67 6.37
C TRP A 76 3.46 2.72 7.17
N LEU A 77 2.42 3.30 7.75
CA LEU A 77 1.29 2.62 8.36
C LEU A 77 0.11 2.69 7.40
N VAL A 78 -0.62 1.57 7.28
CA VAL A 78 -1.95 1.50 6.68
C VAL A 78 -2.94 1.10 7.77
N GLU A 79 -4.01 1.87 7.92
CA GLU A 79 -5.05 1.64 8.93
C GLU A 79 -6.44 1.82 8.30
N PHE A 80 -7.32 0.85 8.53
CA PHE A 80 -8.74 0.91 8.20
C PHE A 80 -9.53 0.93 9.51
N PRO A 81 -9.89 2.11 10.04
CA PRO A 81 -10.52 2.23 11.35
C PRO A 81 -11.81 1.43 11.47
N GLU A 82 -12.64 1.42 10.43
CA GLU A 82 -13.94 0.74 10.42
C GLU A 82 -13.83 -0.80 10.32
N ARG A 83 -12.63 -1.31 10.04
CA ARG A 83 -12.36 -2.76 9.87
C ARG A 83 -11.52 -3.35 10.98
N ASP A 84 -11.01 -2.52 11.88
CA ASP A 84 -10.01 -2.90 12.89
C ASP A 84 -8.77 -3.56 12.24
N ILE A 85 -8.39 -3.07 11.05
CA ILE A 85 -7.19 -3.53 10.33
C ILE A 85 -6.13 -2.45 10.45
N LYS A 86 -4.96 -2.83 10.97
CA LYS A 86 -3.81 -1.96 11.10
C LYS A 86 -2.54 -2.74 10.76
N GLN A 87 -1.75 -2.22 9.83
CA GLN A 87 -0.49 -2.84 9.41
C GLN A 87 0.59 -1.77 9.22
N ASP A 88 1.72 -1.94 9.89
CA ASP A 88 2.90 -1.11 9.78
C ASP A 88 4.06 -1.82 9.07
N GLY A 89 5.19 -1.12 8.94
CA GLY A 89 6.44 -1.67 8.41
C GLY A 89 6.66 -1.52 6.91
N PHE A 90 5.75 -0.88 6.17
CA PHE A 90 5.89 -0.68 4.73
C PHE A 90 7.01 0.31 4.42
N LYS A 91 8.06 -0.13 3.73
CA LYS A 91 9.24 0.73 3.43
C LYS A 91 8.98 1.77 2.35
N THR A 92 7.98 1.55 1.51
CA THR A 92 7.62 2.46 0.42
C THR A 92 6.14 2.80 0.45
N LEU A 93 5.80 3.98 -0.09
CA LEU A 93 4.42 4.37 -0.29
C LEU A 93 3.68 3.42 -1.24
N GLY A 94 4.39 2.92 -2.26
CA GLY A 94 3.85 1.95 -3.21
C GLY A 94 3.39 0.66 -2.52
N ASP A 95 4.21 0.13 -1.61
CA ASP A 95 3.85 -1.08 -0.86
C ASP A 95 2.65 -0.88 0.06
N ALA A 96 2.56 0.27 0.73
CA ALA A 96 1.41 0.63 1.56
C ALA A 96 0.13 0.74 0.73
N MET A 97 0.21 1.35 -0.46
CA MET A 97 -0.92 1.43 -1.39
C MET A 97 -1.33 0.07 -1.97
N ASP A 98 -0.36 -0.76 -2.35
CA ASP A 98 -0.65 -2.12 -2.81
C ASP A 98 -1.38 -2.92 -1.72
N TYR A 99 -0.93 -2.82 -0.47
CA TYR A 99 -1.60 -3.46 0.65
C TYR A 99 -3.04 -2.97 0.81
N MET A 100 -3.26 -1.65 0.77
CA MET A 100 -4.63 -1.10 0.80
C MET A 100 -5.49 -1.70 -0.31
N ASN A 101 -5.02 -1.70 -1.55
CA ASN A 101 -5.75 -2.25 -2.69
C ASN A 101 -6.03 -3.75 -2.53
N LEU A 102 -5.09 -4.52 -1.99
CA LEU A 102 -5.29 -5.94 -1.69
C LEU A 102 -6.41 -6.15 -0.67
N GLN A 103 -6.51 -5.31 0.38
CA GLN A 103 -7.61 -5.40 1.34
C GLN A 103 -8.96 -5.09 0.68
N LEU A 104 -9.02 -4.06 -0.17
CA LEU A 104 -10.24 -3.72 -0.90
C LEU A 104 -10.67 -4.81 -1.88
N LEU A 105 -9.71 -5.49 -2.52
CA LEU A 105 -9.98 -6.61 -3.42
C LEU A 105 -10.55 -7.83 -2.70
N LYS A 106 -10.08 -8.11 -1.48
CA LYS A 106 -10.59 -9.22 -0.64
C LYS A 106 -12.07 -9.07 -0.27
N GLU A 107 -12.60 -7.86 -0.39
CA GLU A 107 -14.00 -7.54 -0.08
C GLU A 107 -14.94 -7.50 -1.28
N LYS A 108 -14.39 -7.57 -2.51
CA LYS A 108 -15.19 -7.57 -3.72
C LYS A 108 -15.88 -8.91 -3.92
N ASP A 109 -17.06 -8.85 -4.53
CA ASP A 109 -17.73 -10.06 -4.97
C ASP A 109 -16.94 -10.69 -6.13
N LEU A 110 -16.74 -12.02 -6.10
CA LEU A 110 -16.06 -12.76 -7.17
C LEU A 110 -16.70 -12.55 -8.54
N SER A 111 -17.99 -12.21 -8.59
CA SER A 111 -18.72 -11.88 -9.81
C SER A 111 -18.29 -10.55 -10.45
N GLU A 112 -17.59 -9.67 -9.72
CA GLU A 112 -17.01 -8.43 -10.26
C GLU A 112 -15.70 -8.68 -11.01
N PHE A 113 -15.09 -9.87 -10.89
CA PHE A 113 -13.81 -10.18 -11.52
C PHE A 113 -13.97 -10.69 -12.94
N THR A 114 -13.83 -9.76 -13.90
CA THR A 114 -14.01 -9.99 -15.34
C THR A 114 -12.72 -10.33 -16.06
N LYS A 115 -11.55 -9.91 -15.53
CA LYS A 115 -10.23 -10.12 -16.15
C LYS A 115 -9.48 -11.27 -15.48
N VAL A 116 -8.77 -12.03 -16.30
CA VAL A 116 -7.88 -13.12 -15.88
C VAL A 116 -6.48 -12.82 -16.37
N TYR A 117 -5.53 -12.75 -15.45
CA TYR A 117 -4.09 -12.64 -15.73
C TYR A 117 -3.44 -13.99 -15.42
N THR A 118 -2.62 -14.48 -16.35
CA THR A 118 -1.83 -15.69 -16.10
C THR A 118 -0.43 -15.27 -15.69
N VAL A 119 -0.06 -15.52 -14.44
CA VAL A 119 1.25 -15.17 -13.90
C VAL A 119 2.11 -16.42 -13.86
N GLU A 120 3.27 -16.36 -14.50
CA GLU A 120 4.32 -17.38 -14.38
C GLU A 120 5.36 -16.88 -13.37
N LEU A 121 5.46 -17.56 -12.24
CA LEU A 121 6.40 -17.24 -11.16
C LEU A 121 7.58 -18.22 -11.23
N TYR A 122 8.77 -17.73 -11.57
CA TYR A 122 9.98 -18.52 -11.66
C TYR A 122 10.69 -18.55 -10.30
N VAL A 123 10.93 -19.75 -9.77
CA VAL A 123 11.62 -19.99 -8.50
C VAL A 123 13.05 -20.51 -8.72
N SER A 124 13.30 -21.11 -9.88
CA SER A 124 14.62 -21.43 -10.42
C SER A 124 14.51 -21.58 -11.94
N GLU A 125 15.64 -21.79 -12.63
CA GLU A 125 15.65 -22.04 -14.08
C GLU A 125 14.72 -23.20 -14.50
N ASP A 126 14.61 -24.23 -13.67
CA ASP A 126 13.81 -25.44 -13.96
C ASP A 126 12.42 -25.47 -13.30
N ILE A 127 12.07 -24.49 -12.46
CA ILE A 127 10.84 -24.53 -11.65
C ILE A 127 10.08 -23.21 -11.80
N SER A 128 8.91 -23.28 -12.43
CA SER A 128 7.93 -22.20 -12.48
C SER A 128 6.56 -22.65 -11.98
N PHE A 129 5.80 -21.70 -11.46
CA PHE A 129 4.40 -21.87 -11.09
C PHE A 129 3.52 -20.99 -11.96
N LEU A 130 2.54 -21.59 -12.64
CA LEU A 130 1.51 -20.88 -13.38
C LEU A 130 0.30 -20.62 -12.48
N VAL A 131 -0.04 -19.35 -12.29
CA VAL A 131 -1.11 -18.92 -11.39
C VAL A 131 -2.06 -17.98 -12.11
N ASN A 132 -3.33 -18.37 -12.17
CA ASN A 132 -4.38 -17.51 -12.70
C ASN A 132 -4.88 -16.55 -11.62
N VAL A 133 -4.70 -15.25 -11.82
CA VAL A 133 -5.20 -14.17 -10.96
C VAL A 133 -6.42 -13.55 -11.62
N LYS A 134 -7.51 -13.42 -10.87
CA LYS A 134 -8.75 -12.78 -11.37
C LYS A 134 -8.90 -11.41 -10.71
N LEU A 135 -9.20 -10.39 -11.52
CA LEU A 135 -9.35 -9.01 -11.08
C LEU A 135 -10.53 -8.36 -11.83
N ASP A 136 -11.05 -7.28 -11.27
CA ASP A 136 -12.04 -6.43 -11.93
C ASP A 136 -11.38 -5.50 -12.97
N ASP A 137 -12.21 -4.80 -13.75
CA ASP A 137 -11.77 -3.93 -14.84
C ASP A 137 -11.07 -2.63 -14.41
N ASN A 138 -10.72 -2.49 -13.13
CA ASN A 138 -10.05 -1.32 -12.61
C ASN A 138 -8.66 -1.16 -13.27
N PRO A 139 -8.40 -0.06 -14.00
CA PRO A 139 -7.13 0.16 -14.69
C PRO A 139 -5.96 0.45 -13.73
N HIS A 140 -6.22 0.55 -12.43
CA HIS A 140 -5.24 0.91 -11.41
C HIS A 140 -4.59 -0.30 -10.73
N HIS A 141 -4.96 -1.52 -11.13
CA HIS A 141 -4.24 -2.73 -10.72
C HIS A 141 -2.82 -2.70 -11.27
N THR A 142 -1.86 -2.71 -10.36
CA THR A 142 -0.43 -2.74 -10.70
C THR A 142 0.03 -4.18 -10.91
N GLU A 143 1.12 -4.37 -11.67
CA GLU A 143 1.79 -5.68 -11.77
C GLU A 143 2.16 -6.22 -10.39
N SER A 144 2.55 -5.36 -9.46
CA SER A 144 2.86 -5.73 -8.08
C SER A 144 1.66 -6.36 -7.37
N ILE A 145 0.45 -5.82 -7.53
CA ILE A 145 -0.79 -6.41 -6.99
C ILE A 145 -1.04 -7.79 -7.59
N ILE A 146 -0.91 -7.92 -8.93
CA ILE A 146 -1.11 -9.19 -9.64
C ILE A 146 -0.15 -10.26 -9.11
N VAL A 147 1.14 -9.92 -8.96
CA VAL A 147 2.16 -10.84 -8.43
C VAL A 147 1.94 -11.17 -6.96
N LYS A 148 1.54 -10.19 -6.13
CA LYS A 148 1.22 -10.42 -4.71
C LYS A 148 0.04 -11.39 -4.56
N LEU A 149 -1.02 -11.23 -5.35
CA LEU A 149 -2.16 -12.17 -5.37
C LEU A 149 -1.77 -13.57 -5.86
N ALA A 150 -0.89 -13.66 -6.86
CA ALA A 150 -0.39 -14.95 -7.34
C ALA A 150 0.35 -15.70 -6.22
N LYS A 151 1.18 -14.99 -5.45
CA LYS A 151 1.90 -15.56 -4.30
C LYS A 151 0.97 -15.96 -3.15
N GLU A 152 -0.06 -15.15 -2.85
CA GLU A 152 -1.09 -15.50 -1.85
C GLU A 152 -1.81 -16.80 -2.26
N LYS A 153 -2.22 -16.94 -3.52
CA LYS A 153 -2.87 -18.17 -4.02
C LYS A 153 -2.00 -19.41 -3.90
N LEU A 154 -0.71 -19.32 -4.20
CA LEU A 154 0.21 -20.45 -3.99
C LEU A 154 0.30 -20.82 -2.52
N SER A 155 0.35 -19.82 -1.63
CA SER A 155 0.38 -20.03 -0.19
C SER A 155 -0.91 -20.72 0.32
N GLU A 156 -2.07 -20.32 -0.20
CA GLU A 156 -3.36 -20.98 0.08
C GLU A 156 -3.40 -22.44 -0.40
N GLN A 157 -2.64 -22.78 -1.44
CA GLN A 157 -2.47 -24.15 -1.94
C GLN A 157 -1.40 -24.95 -1.16
N GLY A 158 -0.82 -24.37 -0.10
CA GLY A 158 0.22 -24.99 0.71
C GLY A 158 1.63 -24.87 0.12
N ILE A 159 1.79 -24.19 -1.01
CA ILE A 159 3.08 -23.91 -1.64
C ILE A 159 3.62 -22.62 -1.01
N SER A 160 4.60 -22.74 -0.12
CA SER A 160 5.19 -21.60 0.61
C SER A 160 6.70 -21.78 0.79
N GLY A 161 7.39 -20.76 1.29
CA GLY A 161 8.83 -20.83 1.56
C GLY A 161 9.75 -20.72 0.35
N TYR A 162 9.20 -20.44 -0.84
CA TYR A 162 9.96 -20.19 -2.05
C TYR A 162 10.33 -18.71 -2.18
N ARG A 163 11.42 -18.45 -2.91
CA ARG A 163 11.80 -17.12 -3.38
C ARG A 163 11.50 -17.04 -4.88
N VAL A 164 10.80 -15.99 -5.29
CA VAL A 164 10.58 -15.72 -6.72
C VAL A 164 11.80 -14.97 -7.26
N ASP A 165 12.45 -15.52 -8.26
CA ASP A 165 13.60 -14.93 -8.94
C ASP A 165 13.16 -13.96 -10.03
N SER A 166 12.13 -14.33 -10.80
CA SER A 166 11.52 -13.49 -11.83
C SER A 166 10.06 -13.89 -12.05
N TYR A 167 9.32 -13.05 -12.79
CA TYR A 167 7.93 -13.35 -13.16
C TYR A 167 7.60 -12.84 -14.56
N GLU A 168 6.60 -13.45 -15.18
CA GLU A 168 6.00 -13.02 -16.44
C GLU A 168 4.47 -12.95 -16.28
N ILE A 169 3.84 -11.89 -16.78
CA ILE A 169 2.38 -11.72 -16.77
C ILE A 169 1.90 -11.83 -18.21
N LYS A 170 1.00 -12.79 -18.48
CA LYS A 170 0.39 -13.09 -19.77
C LYS A 170 -1.10 -12.76 -19.77
#